data_AF-A0A430QDD3-F1
#
_entry.id   AF-A0A430QDD3-F1
#
_cell.length_a   1.000
_cell.length_b   1.000
_cell.length_c   1.000
_cell.angle_alpha   90.00
_cell.angle_beta   90.00
_cell.angle_gamma   90.00
#
_symmetry.space_group_name_H-M   'P 1'
#
loop_
_entity.id
_entity.type
_entity.pdbx_description
1 polymer ?
#
loop_
_entity_poly.entity_id
_entity_poly.type
_entity_poly.pdbx_seq_one_letter_code
_entity_poly.pdbx_strand_id
1 'polypeptide(L)'
;METRVQVEFCPCTQSDYECEYGFYRQPGSLNCIRNPYIPPLDPCTLPRKQRQTIHQLGYRLIPGDRCIGGWQPPVWNQTILDLIKSCPYNNADDDDDNS
;
A
#
# COMPACT_ATOMS: atom_id res chain seq x y z
N MET A 1 -9.12 10.13 40.84
CA MET A 1 -7.90 10.56 40.12
C MET A 1 -7.96 9.93 38.75
N GLU A 2 -7.97 10.73 37.70
CA GLU A 2 -8.01 10.25 36.32
C GLU A 2 -6.60 10.27 35.76
N THR A 3 -6.05 9.10 35.47
CA THR A 3 -4.70 8.94 34.90
C THR A 3 -4.73 9.37 33.43
N ARG A 4 -3.94 10.39 33.08
CA ARG A 4 -3.68 10.75 31.68
C ARG A 4 -2.68 9.77 31.08
N VAL A 5 -3.10 9.02 30.07
CA VAL A 5 -2.19 8.24 29.23
C VAL A 5 -1.66 9.16 28.13
N GLN A 6 -0.35 9.22 27.99
CA GLN A 6 0.30 9.85 26.84
C GLN A 6 0.72 8.76 25.85
N VAL A 7 0.50 9.01 24.56
CA VAL A 7 0.84 8.10 23.48
C VAL A 7 1.92 8.76 22.64
N GLU A 8 2.99 8.03 22.38
CA GLU A 8 4.05 8.44 21.48
C GLU A 8 4.14 7.44 20.33
N PHE A 9 4.30 7.95 19.11
CA PHE A 9 4.43 7.12 17.91
C PHE A 9 5.91 6.87 17.61
N CYS A 10 6.27 5.59 17.48
CA CYS A 10 7.63 5.17 17.14
C CYS A 10 7.90 5.30 15.63
N PRO A 11 9.18 5.34 15.21
CA PRO A 11 9.57 5.18 13.81
C PRO A 11 9.13 3.83 13.24
N CYS A 12 8.60 3.81 12.02
CA CYS A 12 8.22 2.56 11.38
C CYS A 12 9.43 1.67 11.09
N THR A 13 9.21 0.37 11.18
CA THR A 13 10.12 -0.71 10.81
C THR A 13 9.47 -1.59 9.74
N GLN A 14 10.24 -2.51 9.15
CA GLN A 14 9.69 -3.43 8.15
C GLN A 14 8.61 -4.37 8.72
N SER A 15 8.59 -4.58 10.04
CA SER A 15 7.63 -5.45 10.73
C SER A 15 6.26 -4.83 10.90
N ASP A 16 6.14 -3.50 10.86
CA ASP A 16 4.87 -2.75 10.95
C ASP A 16 4.07 -2.78 9.63
N TYR A 17 4.62 -3.46 8.62
CA TYR A 17 3.99 -3.68 7.32
C TYR A 17 3.72 -5.17 7.11
N GLU A 18 2.64 -5.46 6.40
CA GLU A 18 2.31 -6.77 5.86
C GLU A 18 2.35 -6.75 4.33
N CYS A 19 2.39 -7.92 3.69
CA CYS A 19 2.41 -7.97 2.23
C CYS A 19 1.03 -7.62 1.65
N GLU A 20 1.02 -6.77 0.63
CA GLU A 20 -0.18 -6.47 -0.13
C GLU A 20 -0.61 -7.68 -0.98
N TYR A 21 -1.87 -7.71 -1.40
CA TYR A 21 -2.40 -8.75 -2.27
C TYR A 21 -1.50 -8.99 -3.51
N GLY A 22 -1.22 -10.26 -3.80
CA GLY A 22 -0.30 -10.64 -4.88
C GLY A 22 1.18 -10.71 -4.47
N PHE A 23 1.50 -10.44 -3.19
CA PHE A 23 2.86 -10.55 -2.64
C PHE A 23 2.89 -11.47 -1.42
N TYR A 24 4.07 -12.00 -1.10
CA TYR A 24 4.28 -12.87 0.06
C TYR A 24 5.70 -12.73 0.62
N ARG A 25 5.88 -13.13 1.88
CA ARG A 25 7.20 -13.23 2.52
C ARG A 25 7.80 -14.63 2.32
N GLN A 26 9.08 -14.67 1.99
CA GLN A 26 9.83 -15.94 2.08
C GLN A 26 10.18 -16.25 3.54
N PRO A 27 10.31 -17.53 3.92
CA PRO A 27 10.76 -17.90 5.26
C PRO A 27 12.08 -17.21 5.62
N GLY A 28 12.13 -16.54 6.78
CA GLY A 28 13.30 -15.83 7.25
C GLY A 28 13.53 -14.44 6.64
N SER A 29 12.61 -13.94 5.81
CA SER A 29 12.67 -12.59 5.25
C SER A 29 11.43 -11.78 5.60
N LEU A 30 11.62 -10.48 5.88
CA LEU A 30 10.51 -9.51 5.97
C LEU A 30 10.18 -8.88 4.62
N ASN A 31 10.92 -9.24 3.57
CA ASN A 31 10.70 -8.73 2.24
C ASN A 31 9.45 -9.33 1.60
N CYS A 32 8.60 -8.48 1.05
CA CYS A 32 7.46 -8.88 0.23
C CYS A 32 7.87 -8.99 -1.23
N ILE A 33 7.75 -10.20 -1.77
CA ILE A 33 8.06 -10.52 -3.16
C ILE A 33 6.78 -10.91 -3.92
N ARG A 34 6.74 -10.64 -5.23
CA ARG A 34 5.58 -10.94 -6.06
C ARG A 34 5.33 -12.45 -6.08
N ASN A 35 4.08 -12.83 -5.88
CA ASN A 35 3.62 -14.19 -6.06
C ASN A 35 3.52 -14.50 -7.57
N PRO A 36 4.30 -15.45 -8.12
CA PRO A 36 4.28 -15.77 -9.54
C PRO A 36 2.98 -16.47 -10.00
N TYR A 37 2.18 -16.98 -9.08
CA TYR A 37 0.94 -17.69 -9.37
C TYR A 37 -0.30 -16.79 -9.41
N ILE A 38 -0.17 -15.52 -9.03
CA ILE A 38 -1.26 -14.54 -9.09
C ILE A 38 -1.05 -13.70 -10.35
N PRO A 39 -2.07 -13.55 -11.22
CA PRO A 39 -1.99 -12.68 -12.38
C PRO A 39 -1.52 -11.27 -11.99
N PRO A 40 -0.73 -10.60 -12.83
CA PRO A 40 -0.31 -9.25 -12.54
C PRO A 40 -1.54 -8.36 -12.35
N LEU A 41 -1.53 -7.60 -11.27
CA LEU A 41 -2.56 -6.61 -11.01
C LEU A 41 -2.55 -5.58 -12.16
N ASP A 42 -3.69 -5.41 -12.82
CA ASP A 42 -3.87 -4.34 -13.79
C ASP A 42 -4.14 -3.03 -13.03
N PRO A 43 -3.23 -2.04 -13.10
CA PRO A 43 -3.43 -0.76 -12.43
C PRO A 43 -4.69 -0.04 -12.92
N CYS A 44 -5.16 -0.32 -14.14
CA CYS A 44 -6.31 0.33 -14.73
C CYS A 44 -7.65 -0.19 -14.21
N THR A 45 -7.67 -1.39 -13.62
CA THR A 45 -8.88 -1.95 -12.98
C THR A 45 -9.05 -1.52 -11.54
N LEU A 46 -8.09 -0.78 -10.96
CA LEU A 46 -8.14 -0.36 -9.56
C LEU A 46 -8.88 0.98 -9.38
N PRO A 47 -9.55 1.17 -8.22
CA PRO A 47 -10.06 2.48 -7.80
C PRO A 47 -8.99 3.56 -7.83
N ARG A 48 -9.34 4.80 -8.21
CA ARG A 48 -8.39 5.92 -8.35
C ARG A 48 -7.55 6.17 -7.09
N LYS A 49 -8.13 6.05 -5.90
CA LYS A 49 -7.41 6.20 -4.62
C LYS A 49 -6.32 5.13 -4.46
N GLN A 50 -6.61 3.89 -4.88
CA GLN A 50 -5.63 2.78 -4.85
C GLN A 50 -4.61 2.88 -6.00
N ARG A 51 -4.97 3.46 -7.15
CA ARG A 51 -4.02 3.73 -8.24
C ARG A 51 -2.88 4.64 -7.79
N GLN A 52 -3.10 5.59 -6.88
CA GLN A 52 -2.03 6.50 -6.44
C GLN A 52 -1.06 5.84 -5.47
N THR A 53 -1.51 4.84 -4.71
CA THR A 53 -0.70 4.11 -3.74
C THR A 53 -0.12 2.81 -4.29
N ILE A 54 -0.51 2.40 -5.50
CA ILE A 54 -0.01 1.20 -6.19
C ILE A 54 1.52 1.22 -6.38
N HIS A 55 2.16 2.38 -6.32
CA HIS A 55 3.63 2.43 -6.40
C HIS A 55 4.28 1.79 -5.17
N GLN A 56 3.55 1.61 -4.08
CA GLN A 56 3.97 0.88 -2.89
C GLN A 56 3.68 -0.63 -2.97
N LEU A 57 3.24 -1.14 -4.16
CA LEU A 57 2.83 -2.53 -4.37
C LEU A 57 3.87 -3.52 -3.84
N GLY A 58 3.49 -4.20 -2.77
CA GLY A 58 4.36 -5.12 -2.07
C GLY A 58 4.06 -5.08 -0.59
N TYR A 59 3.86 -3.89 -0.03
CA TYR A 59 3.66 -3.68 1.39
C TYR A 59 2.47 -2.78 1.65
N ARG A 60 1.72 -3.10 2.71
CA ARG A 60 0.70 -2.23 3.30
C ARG A 60 0.94 -2.13 4.80
N LEU A 61 0.68 -0.96 5.38
CA LEU A 61 0.78 -0.78 6.82
C LEU A 61 -0.27 -1.66 7.51
N ILE A 62 0.11 -2.35 8.58
CA ILE A 62 -0.81 -3.24 9.29
C ILE A 62 -1.95 -2.39 9.90
N PRO A 63 -3.22 -2.78 9.73
CA PRO A 63 -4.34 -2.06 10.31
C PRO A 63 -4.19 -1.90 11.83
N GLY A 64 -4.20 -0.65 12.28
CA GLY A 64 -4.05 -0.30 13.70
C GLY A 64 -2.67 0.25 14.07
N ASP A 65 -1.65 0.03 13.24
CA ASP A 65 -0.34 0.64 13.43
C ASP A 65 -0.38 2.14 13.12
N ARG A 66 0.33 2.91 13.94
CA ARG A 66 0.37 4.38 13.88
C ARG A 66 1.80 4.92 13.93
N CYS A 67 2.77 4.11 13.52
CA CYS A 67 4.16 4.53 13.45
C CYS A 67 4.31 5.74 12.49
N ILE A 68 5.32 6.56 12.74
CA ILE A 68 5.58 7.78 11.95
C ILE A 68 7.03 7.85 11.48
N GLY A 69 7.26 8.16 10.21
CA GLY A 69 8.61 8.17 9.64
C GLY A 69 9.29 6.79 9.67
N GLY A 70 10.62 6.75 9.73
CA GLY A 70 11.37 5.49 9.74
C GLY A 70 11.44 4.81 8.37
N TRP A 71 11.37 3.47 8.37
CA TRP A 71 11.42 2.67 7.15
C TRP A 71 10.15 2.86 6.31
N GLN A 72 10.34 2.94 4.99
CA GLN A 72 9.27 3.05 4.02
C GLN A 72 9.43 1.97 2.95
N PRO A 73 8.32 1.45 2.40
CA PRO A 73 8.38 0.42 1.40
C PRO A 73 9.05 0.90 0.12
N PRO A 74 9.83 0.03 -0.54
CA PRO A 74 10.39 0.34 -1.86
C PRO A 74 9.26 0.65 -2.84
N VAL A 75 9.41 1.75 -3.55
CA VAL A 75 8.47 2.15 -4.60
C VAL A 75 8.80 1.34 -5.86
N TRP A 76 7.86 0.52 -6.35
CA TRP A 76 8.04 -0.19 -7.62
C TRP A 76 8.14 0.83 -8.75
N ASN A 77 9.15 0.61 -9.60
CA ASN A 77 9.63 1.40 -10.72
C ASN A 77 8.59 2.20 -11.56
N GLN A 78 9.12 3.24 -12.23
CA GLN A 78 8.46 4.15 -13.19
C GLN A 78 7.46 3.47 -14.14
N THR A 79 7.67 2.20 -14.48
CA THR A 79 6.79 1.40 -15.34
C THR A 79 5.34 1.35 -14.84
N ILE A 80 5.10 1.22 -13.52
CA ILE A 80 3.72 1.21 -13.01
C ILE A 80 3.09 2.61 -13.08
N LEU A 81 3.87 3.67 -12.83
CA LEU A 81 3.44 5.07 -13.01
C LEU A 81 3.00 5.33 -14.45
N ASP A 82 3.77 4.84 -15.42
CA ASP A 82 3.50 5.05 -16.82
C ASP A 82 2.29 4.21 -17.30
N LEU A 83 2.12 2.99 -16.77
CA LEU A 83 0.92 2.19 -17.00
C LEU A 83 -0.34 2.91 -16.52
N ILE A 84 -0.32 3.51 -15.33
CA ILE A 84 -1.48 4.27 -14.80
C ILE A 84 -1.82 5.47 -15.66
N LYS A 85 -0.82 6.20 -16.16
CA LYS A 85 -1.04 7.33 -17.07
C LYS A 85 -1.71 6.90 -18.38
N SER A 86 -1.42 5.67 -18.83
CA SER A 86 -1.99 5.11 -20.05
C SER A 86 -3.37 4.49 -19.86
N CYS A 87 -3.88 4.40 -18.63
CA CYS A 87 -5.21 3.86 -18.39
C CYS A 87 -6.27 4.70 -19.09
N PRO A 88 -7.23 4.08 -19.80
CA PRO A 88 -8.35 4.79 -20.39
C PRO A 88 -9.17 5.40 -19.25
N TYR A 89 -9.01 6.71 -19.02
CA TYR A 89 -9.89 7.47 -18.15
C TYR A 89 -11.29 7.41 -18.77
N ASN A 90 -12.10 6.48 -18.31
CA ASN A 90 -13.52 6.45 -18.60
C ASN A 90 -14.29 6.89 -17.36
N ASN A 91 -15.08 7.93 -17.54
CA ASN A 91 -15.94 8.58 -16.56
C ASN A 91 -16.99 7.58 -16.04
N ALA A 92 -16.69 6.98 -14.89
CA ALA A 92 -17.58 6.32 -13.93
C ALA A 92 -16.64 6.01 -12.75
N ASP A 93 -16.61 6.74 -11.63
CA ASP A 93 -17.74 7.17 -10.82
C ASP A 93 -17.43 8.55 -10.21
N ASP A 94 -18.13 9.58 -10.70
CA ASP A 94 -18.60 10.66 -9.81
C ASP A 94 -19.84 10.07 -9.14
N ASP A 95 -19.72 9.55 -7.92
CA ASP A 95 -20.83 9.35 -6.95
C ASP A 95 -20.30 8.61 -5.70
N ASP A 96 -19.69 9.35 -4.78
CA ASP A 96 -19.97 9.27 -3.31
C ASP A 96 -19.06 10.25 -2.54
N ASP A 97 -19.21 11.54 -2.83
CA ASP A 97 -18.97 12.61 -1.85
C ASP A 97 -20.22 13.50 -1.85
N ASN A 98 -21.35 12.90 -1.43
CA ASN A 98 -22.48 13.66 -0.91
C ASN A 98 -23.01 12.99 0.35
N SER A 99 -22.33 13.23 1.49
CA SER A 99 -23.01 13.65 2.73
C SER A 99 -22.04 14.17 3.78
#